data_AF-A0A179DPC9-F1
#
_entry.id   AF-A0A179DPC9-F1
#
_cell.length_a   1.000
_cell.length_b   1.000
_cell.length_c   1.000
_cell.angle_alpha   90.00
_cell.angle_beta   90.00
_cell.angle_gamma   90.00
#
_symmetry.space_group_name_H-M   'P 1'
#
loop_
_entity.id
_entity.type
_entity.pdbx_description
1 polymer ?
#
loop_
_entity_poly.entity_id
_entity_poly.type
_entity_poly.pdbx_seq_one_letter_code
_entity_poly.pdbx_strand_id
1 'polypeptide(L)'
;MKKSIIVLFICIITLAACKKDAPLTKEDLYPDTPTTPASSTVISTFYNSTPFYELFIYRFDPVTAKWTNTIRSHFPTVPSDDPSALGFTNPYVAESGVALFDMVRLYTTPLGSSNIKSAKINVPKVFRFFPDFVGAKTGVVKVIEQDVVLTKADGTTFKIGISGQGTYDERTKIFNIEVTFNETAIGGANNVKRKYSFSVDPQTLN
;
A
#
# COMPACT_ATOMS: atom_id res chain seq x y z
N MET A 1 -17.25 41.32 72.52
CA MET A 1 -18.44 42.11 72.09
C MET A 1 -17.98 43.04 70.99
N LYS A 2 -18.49 43.08 69.75
CA LYS A 2 -19.83 42.79 69.20
C LYS A 2 -19.70 42.11 67.83
N LYS A 3 -20.70 41.29 67.52
CA LYS A 3 -21.10 40.78 66.20
C LYS A 3 -21.64 41.91 65.32
N SER A 4 -21.51 41.76 64.00
CA SER A 4 -22.57 41.90 62.95
C SER A 4 -21.93 42.16 61.56
N ILE A 5 -22.07 41.28 60.54
CA ILE A 5 -23.21 41.11 59.56
C ILE A 5 -23.11 42.22 58.45
N ILE A 6 -23.11 42.06 57.11
CA ILE A 6 -23.59 41.05 56.14
C ILE A 6 -23.08 41.40 54.70
N VAL A 7 -22.78 40.35 53.89
CA VAL A 7 -23.04 40.07 52.44
C VAL A 7 -22.78 41.11 51.31
N LEU A 8 -21.98 40.74 50.28
CA LEU A 8 -22.45 40.61 48.88
C LEU A 8 -21.53 39.73 48.00
N PHE A 9 -22.18 38.80 47.28
CA PHE A 9 -21.72 37.93 46.19
C PHE A 9 -21.23 38.72 44.96
N ILE A 10 -20.17 38.26 44.28
CA ILE A 10 -20.06 38.21 42.81
C ILE A 10 -19.21 36.98 42.44
N CYS A 11 -19.82 36.03 41.72
CA CYS A 11 -19.12 34.98 40.97
C CYS A 11 -18.48 35.60 39.72
N ILE A 12 -17.19 35.37 39.48
CA ILE A 12 -16.65 35.30 38.13
C ILE A 12 -15.84 34.01 38.00
N ILE A 13 -16.33 33.19 37.07
CA ILE A 13 -15.81 31.91 36.62
C ILE A 13 -14.58 32.18 35.73
N THR A 14 -13.69 31.19 35.65
CA THR A 14 -12.66 30.97 34.60
C THR A 14 -11.30 31.65 34.79
N LEU A 15 -10.39 30.94 35.46
CA LEU A 15 -8.99 30.87 35.04
C LEU A 15 -8.58 29.40 34.95
N ALA A 16 -9.17 28.70 33.96
CA ALA A 16 -8.45 27.62 33.31
C ALA A 16 -7.33 28.28 32.51
N ALA A 17 -6.20 28.50 33.16
CA ALA A 17 -5.02 29.07 32.54
C ALA A 17 -4.57 28.17 31.39
N CYS A 18 -4.48 28.76 30.20
CA CYS A 18 -3.91 28.22 28.98
C CYS A 18 -2.67 27.35 29.25
N LYS A 19 -2.79 26.04 29.07
CA LYS A 19 -1.65 25.26 28.62
C LYS A 19 -1.49 25.55 27.13
N LYS A 20 -0.60 26.51 26.85
CA LYS A 20 0.05 26.71 25.57
C LYS A 20 0.46 25.34 25.02
N ASP A 21 0.06 25.07 23.80
CA ASP A 21 0.22 23.80 23.08
C ASP A 21 1.59 23.16 23.37
N ALA A 22 1.55 22.04 24.09
CA ALA A 22 2.70 21.16 24.15
C ALA A 22 2.95 20.64 22.73
N PRO A 23 4.21 20.47 22.30
CA PRO A 23 4.48 19.79 21.03
C PRO A 23 3.80 18.42 21.08
N LEU A 24 2.96 18.14 20.07
CA LEU A 24 2.31 16.84 19.88
C LEU A 24 3.38 15.75 20.05
N THR A 25 3.12 14.79 20.94
CA THR A 25 4.03 13.65 21.08
C THR A 25 4.03 12.87 19.76
N LYS A 26 5.07 12.05 19.51
CA LYS A 26 5.15 11.29 18.26
C LYS A 26 3.89 10.44 18.07
N GLU A 27 3.38 9.90 19.16
CA GLU A 27 2.16 9.12 19.27
C GLU A 27 0.91 9.93 18.87
N ASP A 28 0.84 11.24 19.18
CA ASP A 28 -0.25 12.13 18.76
C ASP A 28 -0.19 12.50 17.26
N LEU A 29 0.97 12.32 16.61
CA LEU A 29 1.17 12.56 15.17
C LEU A 29 0.84 11.33 14.31
N TYR A 30 0.64 10.16 14.91
CA TYR A 30 0.33 8.91 14.20
C TYR A 30 -0.88 8.26 14.89
N PRO A 31 -2.12 8.68 14.58
CA PRO A 31 -3.30 8.09 15.21
C PRO A 31 -3.37 6.58 14.93
N ASP A 32 -3.86 5.82 15.91
CA ASP A 32 -4.01 4.35 15.85
C ASP A 32 -4.83 3.87 14.64
N THR A 33 -5.67 4.76 14.10
CA THR A 33 -6.45 4.52 12.89
C THR A 33 -6.14 5.60 11.84
N PRO A 34 -5.69 5.21 10.63
CA PRO A 34 -5.44 6.18 9.57
C PRO A 34 -6.75 6.84 9.13
N THR A 35 -6.63 8.03 8.55
CA THR A 35 -7.79 8.80 8.09
C THR A 35 -8.60 8.06 7.01
N THR A 36 -9.91 8.25 7.09
CA THR A 36 -10.84 8.00 5.99
C THR A 36 -11.29 9.35 5.43
N PRO A 37 -11.34 9.57 4.10
CA PRO A 37 -11.23 8.59 3.01
C PRO A 37 -9.80 8.30 2.52
N ALA A 38 -9.65 7.34 1.61
CA ALA A 38 -8.38 7.08 0.92
C ALA A 38 -7.88 8.32 0.17
N SER A 39 -6.56 8.53 0.14
CA SER A 39 -5.95 9.70 -0.47
C SER A 39 -5.55 9.47 -1.92
N SER A 40 -6.14 10.26 -2.82
CA SER A 40 -5.72 10.35 -4.22
C SER A 40 -4.45 11.17 -4.42
N THR A 41 -4.05 12.02 -3.47
CA THR A 41 -2.84 12.85 -3.63
C THR A 41 -1.57 12.03 -3.55
N VAL A 42 -1.57 10.96 -2.75
CA VAL A 42 -0.44 10.02 -2.60
C VAL A 42 -0.12 9.32 -3.92
N ILE A 43 -1.12 9.10 -4.78
CA ILE A 43 -0.96 8.48 -6.09
C ILE A 43 0.07 9.23 -6.94
N SER A 44 0.09 10.57 -6.88
CA SER A 44 1.04 11.39 -7.64
C SER A 44 2.50 11.16 -7.27
N THR A 45 2.78 10.58 -6.10
CA THR A 45 4.13 10.20 -5.69
C THR A 45 4.59 8.91 -6.36
N PHE A 46 3.70 7.94 -6.54
CA PHE A 46 4.03 6.57 -6.98
C PHE A 46 3.59 6.26 -8.41
N TYR A 47 3.04 7.23 -9.13
CA TYR A 47 2.59 7.12 -10.50
C TYR A 47 3.15 8.25 -11.36
N ASN A 48 3.50 7.91 -12.59
CA ASN A 48 3.84 8.86 -13.65
C ASN A 48 3.22 8.36 -14.96
N SER A 49 2.64 9.27 -15.75
CA SER A 49 2.01 8.95 -17.03
C SER A 49 3.00 8.68 -18.17
N THR A 50 4.31 8.79 -17.94
CA THR A 50 5.32 8.38 -18.94
C THR A 50 5.12 6.92 -19.35
N PRO A 51 5.11 6.61 -20.66
CA PRO A 51 5.00 5.24 -21.13
C PRO A 51 6.07 4.32 -20.53
N PHE A 52 5.66 3.13 -20.08
CA PHE A 52 6.51 2.14 -19.42
C PHE A 52 7.21 2.64 -18.16
N TYR A 53 6.73 3.72 -17.52
CA TYR A 53 7.13 4.04 -16.16
C TYR A 53 6.91 2.83 -15.27
N GLU A 54 7.88 2.50 -14.43
CA GLU A 54 7.80 1.40 -13.48
C GLU A 54 8.41 1.82 -12.14
N LEU A 55 7.89 1.24 -11.07
CA LEU A 55 8.49 1.34 -9.75
C LEU A 55 9.63 0.32 -9.63
N PHE A 56 10.62 0.62 -8.81
CA PHE A 56 11.59 -0.37 -8.35
C PHE A 56 10.93 -1.23 -7.27
N ILE A 57 10.77 -2.51 -7.57
CA ILE A 57 10.07 -3.44 -6.69
C ILE A 57 11.00 -4.56 -6.29
N TYR A 58 11.03 -4.85 -5.00
CA TYR A 58 11.88 -5.87 -4.40
C TYR A 58 11.01 -6.79 -3.57
N ARG A 59 11.29 -8.09 -3.59
CA ARG A 59 10.69 -9.06 -2.68
C ARG A 59 11.72 -9.49 -1.65
N PHE A 60 11.33 -9.61 -0.40
CA PHE A 60 12.18 -10.20 0.62
C PHE A 60 12.18 -11.73 0.49
N ASP A 61 13.36 -12.35 0.47
CA ASP A 61 13.54 -13.79 0.57
C ASP A 61 13.80 -14.17 2.04
N PRO A 62 12.85 -14.86 2.71
CA PRO A 62 13.02 -15.22 4.10
C PRO A 62 14.07 -16.32 4.33
N VAL A 63 14.43 -17.09 3.30
CA VAL A 63 15.42 -18.19 3.43
C VAL A 63 16.83 -17.61 3.49
N THR A 64 17.14 -16.68 2.59
CA THR A 64 18.45 -16.03 2.54
C THR A 64 18.53 -14.76 3.40
N ALA A 65 17.39 -14.29 3.91
CA ALA A 65 17.23 -13.04 4.65
C ALA A 65 17.70 -11.80 3.85
N LYS A 66 17.49 -11.82 2.53
CA LYS A 66 17.92 -10.77 1.61
C LYS A 66 16.79 -10.29 0.72
N TRP A 67 16.92 -9.06 0.24
CA TRP A 67 16.05 -8.57 -0.83
C TRP A 67 16.48 -9.15 -2.18
N THR A 68 15.52 -9.53 -3.01
CA THR A 68 15.80 -9.95 -4.39
C THR A 68 16.32 -8.78 -5.21
N ASN A 69 16.90 -9.06 -6.37
CA ASN A 69 17.04 -8.05 -7.42
C ASN A 69 15.67 -7.43 -7.77
N THR A 70 15.70 -6.26 -8.40
CA THR A 70 14.50 -5.56 -8.86
C THR A 70 13.66 -6.45 -9.76
N ILE A 71 12.39 -6.60 -9.41
CA ILE A 71 11.38 -7.25 -10.24
C ILE A 71 10.89 -6.19 -11.24
N ARG A 72 11.02 -6.49 -12.53
CA ARG A 72 10.74 -5.55 -13.62
C ARG A 72 9.36 -5.80 -14.23
N SER A 73 8.90 -4.85 -15.05
CA SER A 73 7.62 -4.93 -15.79
C SER A 73 6.38 -4.78 -14.90
N HIS A 74 6.44 -3.83 -13.98
CA HIS A 74 5.29 -3.37 -13.19
C HIS A 74 4.98 -1.92 -13.55
N PHE A 75 4.05 -1.74 -14.48
CA PHE A 75 3.65 -0.41 -14.92
C PHE A 75 2.46 0.04 -14.07
N PRO A 76 2.65 0.99 -13.12
CA PRO A 76 1.55 1.46 -12.30
C PRO A 76 0.54 2.19 -13.16
N THR A 77 -0.74 1.97 -12.88
CA THR A 77 -1.84 2.65 -13.55
C THR A 77 -2.83 3.19 -12.52
N VAL A 78 -3.52 4.26 -12.89
CA VAL A 78 -4.57 4.88 -12.07
C VAL A 78 -5.88 4.69 -12.81
N PRO A 79 -6.85 3.94 -12.25
CA PRO A 79 -8.10 3.66 -12.93
C PRO A 79 -8.99 4.91 -12.91
N SER A 80 -9.66 5.18 -14.03
CA SER A 80 -10.47 6.39 -14.22
C SER A 80 -11.70 6.46 -13.30
N ASP A 81 -12.20 5.30 -12.88
CA ASP A 81 -13.36 5.17 -11.99
C ASP A 81 -12.99 5.20 -10.49
N ASP A 82 -11.70 5.12 -10.14
CA ASP A 82 -11.20 5.24 -8.78
C ASP A 82 -9.79 5.85 -8.75
N PRO A 83 -9.67 7.18 -8.82
CA PRO A 83 -8.38 7.87 -8.82
C PRO A 83 -7.66 7.80 -7.47
N SER A 84 -8.24 7.14 -6.46
CA SER A 84 -7.59 6.86 -5.16
C SER A 84 -6.88 5.50 -5.12
N ALA A 85 -6.99 4.71 -6.18
CA ALA A 85 -6.37 3.40 -6.29
C ALA A 85 -5.14 3.43 -7.21
N LEU A 86 -4.15 2.60 -6.87
CA LEU A 86 -3.01 2.30 -7.74
C LEU A 86 -3.12 0.84 -8.20
N GLY A 87 -3.13 0.62 -9.50
CA GLY A 87 -3.10 -0.71 -10.13
C GLY A 87 -1.78 -0.98 -10.82
N PHE A 88 -1.67 -2.17 -11.41
CA PHE A 88 -0.62 -2.51 -12.36
C PHE A 88 -1.22 -3.22 -13.57
N THR A 89 -1.05 -2.62 -14.74
CA THR A 89 -1.53 -3.15 -16.01
C THR A 89 -0.53 -2.82 -17.11
N ASN A 90 -0.58 -3.52 -18.24
CA ASN A 90 0.23 -3.20 -19.41
C ASN A 90 -0.67 -2.63 -20.52
N PRO A 91 -0.93 -1.31 -20.53
CA PRO A 91 -1.78 -0.69 -21.54
C PRO A 91 -1.07 -0.53 -22.90
N TYR A 92 0.24 -0.78 -22.96
CA TYR A 92 1.07 -0.47 -24.13
C TYR A 92 1.25 -1.66 -25.08
N VAL A 93 1.13 -2.89 -24.57
CA VAL A 93 1.27 -4.12 -25.36
C VAL A 93 -0.01 -4.94 -25.21
N ALA A 94 -0.82 -4.94 -26.28
CA ALA A 94 -2.02 -5.75 -26.34
C ALA A 94 -1.71 -7.23 -26.04
N GLU A 95 -2.64 -7.89 -25.34
CA GLU A 95 -2.52 -9.30 -24.94
C GLU A 95 -1.35 -9.61 -23.98
N SER A 96 -0.71 -8.59 -23.40
CA SER A 96 0.34 -8.76 -22.38
C SER A 96 -0.16 -8.39 -20.99
N GLY A 97 0.66 -8.71 -19.99
CA GLY A 97 0.42 -8.35 -18.58
C GLY A 97 1.63 -7.70 -17.94
N VAL A 98 1.62 -7.70 -16.61
CA VAL A 98 2.69 -7.25 -15.71
C VAL A 98 3.20 -8.40 -14.85
N ALA A 99 4.37 -8.22 -14.24
CA ALA A 99 4.94 -9.20 -13.32
C ALA A 99 4.40 -9.06 -11.88
N LEU A 100 3.12 -8.68 -11.70
CA LEU A 100 2.51 -8.33 -10.40
C LEU A 100 3.02 -9.25 -9.27
N PHE A 101 3.60 -8.66 -8.22
CA PHE A 101 4.20 -9.36 -7.08
C PHE A 101 5.13 -10.56 -7.39
N ASP A 102 5.79 -10.56 -8.55
CA ASP A 102 6.63 -11.65 -9.04
C ASP A 102 5.86 -12.97 -9.27
N MET A 103 4.54 -12.90 -9.45
CA MET A 103 3.65 -14.05 -9.58
C MET A 103 4.02 -14.93 -10.79
N VAL A 104 4.53 -14.34 -11.87
CA VAL A 104 4.96 -15.09 -13.05
C VAL A 104 6.12 -16.03 -12.72
N ARG A 105 7.08 -15.58 -11.91
CA ARG A 105 8.20 -16.43 -11.46
C ARG A 105 7.75 -17.40 -10.37
N LEU A 106 7.01 -16.93 -9.37
CA LEU A 106 6.54 -17.74 -8.25
C LEU A 106 5.65 -18.90 -8.69
N TYR A 107 4.83 -18.69 -9.71
CA TYR A 107 3.85 -19.66 -10.19
C TYR A 107 4.23 -20.25 -11.55
N THR A 108 5.52 -20.26 -11.90
CA THR A 108 6.02 -20.80 -13.18
C THR A 108 5.50 -22.22 -13.44
N THR A 109 5.52 -23.09 -12.42
CA THR A 109 5.07 -24.48 -12.54
C THR A 109 3.58 -24.59 -12.89
N PRO A 110 2.62 -24.04 -12.11
CA PRO A 110 1.21 -24.10 -12.48
C PRO A 110 0.85 -23.26 -13.72
N LEU A 111 1.63 -22.22 -14.06
CA LEU A 111 1.48 -21.48 -15.31
C LEU A 111 1.95 -22.28 -16.54
N GLY A 112 2.89 -23.21 -16.35
CA GLY A 112 3.59 -23.91 -17.44
C GLY A 112 4.51 -22.99 -18.25
N SER A 113 4.80 -21.78 -17.77
CA SER A 113 5.61 -20.76 -18.46
C SER A 113 6.05 -19.69 -17.48
N SER A 114 7.21 -19.06 -17.76
CA SER A 114 7.69 -17.86 -17.07
C SER A 114 7.48 -16.58 -17.90
N ASN A 115 6.65 -16.65 -18.96
CA ASN A 115 6.39 -15.53 -19.86
C ASN A 115 5.23 -14.67 -19.37
N ILE A 116 5.50 -13.40 -19.08
CA ILE A 116 4.51 -12.41 -18.64
C ILE A 116 3.35 -12.26 -19.65
N LYS A 117 3.65 -12.35 -20.96
CA LYS A 117 2.62 -12.28 -22.01
C LYS A 117 1.64 -13.45 -21.96
N SER A 118 2.12 -14.64 -21.57
CA SER A 118 1.26 -15.81 -21.41
C SER A 118 0.42 -15.71 -20.13
N ALA A 119 1.01 -15.20 -19.03
CA ALA A 119 0.33 -15.05 -17.75
C ALA A 119 -0.80 -14.01 -17.75
N LYS A 120 -0.71 -12.98 -18.62
CA LYS A 120 -1.72 -11.94 -18.87
C LYS A 120 -2.26 -11.21 -17.63
N ILE A 121 -1.44 -11.09 -16.58
CA ILE A 121 -1.85 -10.47 -15.33
C ILE A 121 -2.02 -8.95 -15.53
N ASN A 122 -3.24 -8.45 -15.33
CA ASN A 122 -3.57 -7.02 -15.36
C ASN A 122 -4.57 -6.73 -14.24
N VAL A 123 -4.17 -5.94 -13.25
CA VAL A 123 -5.00 -5.65 -12.07
C VAL A 123 -5.12 -4.13 -11.92
N PRO A 124 -6.25 -3.53 -12.36
CA PRO A 124 -6.42 -2.06 -12.38
C PRO A 124 -6.43 -1.40 -11.00
N LYS A 125 -6.71 -2.15 -9.94
CA LYS A 125 -6.83 -1.65 -8.57
C LYS A 125 -6.12 -2.62 -7.64
N VAL A 126 -4.95 -2.26 -7.11
CA VAL A 126 -4.19 -3.11 -6.20
C VAL A 126 -4.04 -2.47 -4.84
N PHE A 127 -3.76 -1.17 -4.78
CA PHE A 127 -3.50 -0.46 -3.53
C PHE A 127 -4.47 0.69 -3.28
N ARG A 128 -4.71 0.97 -1.99
CA ARG A 128 -5.25 2.24 -1.50
C ARG A 128 -4.38 2.78 -0.39
N PHE A 129 -4.22 4.10 -0.38
CA PHE A 129 -3.38 4.81 0.58
C PHE A 129 -4.25 5.61 1.56
N PHE A 130 -3.93 5.53 2.84
CA PHE A 130 -4.65 6.17 3.93
C PHE A 130 -3.65 6.96 4.77
N PRO A 131 -3.64 8.30 4.68
CA PRO A 131 -2.74 9.13 5.48
C PRO A 131 -2.99 8.95 6.98
N ASP A 132 -1.94 9.05 7.77
CA ASP A 132 -2.04 8.99 9.24
C ASP A 132 -3.02 10.07 9.74
N PHE A 133 -2.88 11.30 9.26
CA PHE A 133 -3.81 12.41 9.48
C PHE A 133 -3.97 13.24 8.21
N VAL A 134 -4.93 14.17 8.18
CA VAL A 134 -5.17 15.03 7.01
C VAL A 134 -3.91 15.84 6.68
N GLY A 135 -3.38 15.65 5.47
CA GLY A 135 -2.16 16.31 5.01
C GLY A 135 -0.85 15.60 5.41
N ALA A 136 -0.93 14.46 6.12
CA ALA A 136 0.25 13.65 6.43
C ALA A 136 0.91 13.12 5.15
N LYS A 137 2.24 13.01 5.20
CA LYS A 137 3.08 12.43 4.14
C LYS A 137 3.42 10.96 4.35
N THR A 138 2.92 10.41 5.44
CA THR A 138 3.06 9.01 5.85
C THR A 138 1.68 8.42 6.07
N GLY A 139 1.59 7.11 6.03
CA GLY A 139 0.34 6.43 6.29
C GLY A 139 0.39 4.94 6.06
N VAL A 140 -0.81 4.36 6.02
CA VAL A 140 -1.04 2.96 5.73
C VAL A 140 -1.36 2.79 4.26
N VAL A 141 -0.75 1.78 3.63
CA VAL A 141 -1.18 1.29 2.32
C VAL A 141 -1.87 -0.07 2.53
N LYS A 142 -3.03 -0.26 1.92
CA LYS A 142 -3.77 -1.52 1.94
C LYS A 142 -3.76 -2.15 0.56
N VAL A 143 -3.54 -3.46 0.52
CA VAL A 143 -3.79 -4.29 -0.67
C VAL A 143 -5.28 -4.54 -0.73
N ILE A 144 -5.92 -4.17 -1.84
CA ILE A 144 -7.35 -4.42 -2.07
C ILE A 144 -7.54 -5.92 -2.19
N GLU A 145 -8.32 -6.49 -1.27
CA GLU A 145 -8.65 -7.91 -1.27
C GLU A 145 -9.40 -8.29 -2.55
N GLN A 146 -8.84 -9.23 -3.30
CA GLN A 146 -9.40 -9.69 -4.57
C GLN A 146 -8.71 -10.97 -5.06
N ASP A 147 -9.30 -11.62 -6.05
CA ASP A 147 -8.64 -12.68 -6.82
C ASP A 147 -7.93 -12.10 -8.05
N VAL A 148 -6.65 -12.42 -8.19
CA VAL A 148 -5.88 -12.17 -9.40
C VAL A 148 -6.05 -13.35 -10.34
N VAL A 149 -6.44 -13.10 -11.59
CA VAL A 149 -6.54 -14.13 -12.63
C VAL A 149 -5.19 -14.28 -13.32
N LEU A 150 -4.74 -15.53 -13.45
CA LEU A 150 -3.53 -15.90 -14.18
C LEU A 150 -3.89 -16.87 -15.30
N THR A 151 -3.32 -16.64 -16.48
CA THR A 151 -3.52 -17.49 -17.66
C THR A 151 -2.37 -18.47 -17.83
N LYS A 152 -2.67 -19.75 -17.94
CA LYS A 152 -1.70 -20.82 -18.18
C LYS A 152 -1.27 -20.83 -19.65
N ALA A 153 -0.18 -21.55 -19.94
CA ALA A 153 0.33 -21.73 -21.31
C ALA A 153 -0.69 -22.38 -22.27
N ASP A 154 -1.62 -23.20 -21.75
CA ASP A 154 -2.70 -23.82 -22.52
C ASP A 154 -3.94 -22.91 -22.73
N GLY A 155 -3.90 -21.68 -22.21
CA GLY A 155 -4.99 -20.70 -22.29
C GLY A 155 -6.06 -20.82 -21.20
N THR A 156 -6.03 -21.87 -20.38
CA THR A 156 -6.91 -21.96 -19.20
C THR A 156 -6.46 -20.99 -18.12
N THR A 157 -7.31 -20.71 -17.13
CA THR A 157 -7.00 -19.75 -16.06
C THR A 157 -7.09 -20.38 -14.68
N PHE A 158 -6.39 -19.79 -13.73
CA PHE A 158 -6.59 -20.02 -12.30
C PHE A 158 -6.51 -18.68 -11.56
N LYS A 159 -6.92 -18.70 -10.29
CA LYS A 159 -6.98 -17.51 -9.44
C LYS A 159 -6.05 -17.65 -8.25
N ILE A 160 -5.44 -16.54 -7.86
CA ILE A 160 -4.70 -16.41 -6.59
C ILE A 160 -5.28 -15.21 -5.86
N GLY A 161 -5.84 -15.45 -4.67
CA GLY A 161 -6.34 -14.38 -3.82
C GLY A 161 -5.18 -13.55 -3.27
N ILE A 162 -5.34 -12.24 -3.21
CA ILE A 162 -4.37 -11.32 -2.60
C ILE A 162 -5.07 -10.47 -1.55
N SER A 163 -4.38 -10.17 -0.46
CA SER A 163 -4.75 -9.18 0.56
C SER A 163 -3.50 -8.73 1.29
N GLY A 164 -3.62 -7.78 2.22
CA GLY A 164 -2.49 -7.35 3.04
C GLY A 164 -2.43 -5.85 3.23
N GLN A 165 -1.33 -5.40 3.82
CA GLN A 165 -1.12 -4.00 4.16
C GLN A 165 0.36 -3.71 4.43
N GLY A 166 0.65 -2.43 4.60
CA GLY A 166 1.88 -1.95 5.17
C GLY A 166 1.87 -0.43 5.28
N THR A 167 3.01 0.21 5.07
CA THR A 167 3.20 1.64 5.30
C THR A 167 3.83 2.32 4.10
N TYR A 168 3.56 3.61 3.95
CA TYR A 168 4.19 4.46 2.92
C TYR A 168 4.78 5.73 3.54
N ASP A 169 5.76 6.30 2.85
CA ASP A 169 6.29 7.63 3.10
C ASP A 169 6.55 8.33 1.76
N GLU A 170 5.84 9.43 1.52
CA GLU A 170 5.96 10.24 0.30
C GLU A 170 7.31 10.95 0.19
N ARG A 171 7.99 11.21 1.32
CA ARG A 171 9.27 11.94 1.36
C ARG A 171 10.41 11.04 0.90
N THR A 172 10.41 9.80 1.36
CA THR A 172 11.36 8.78 0.89
C THR A 172 10.92 8.17 -0.44
N LYS A 173 9.66 8.40 -0.85
CA LYS A 173 9.03 7.78 -2.03
C LYS A 173 9.11 6.25 -1.98
N ILE A 174 8.86 5.69 -0.80
CA ILE A 174 8.90 4.24 -0.56
C ILE A 174 7.56 3.83 0.06
N PHE A 175 7.06 2.67 -0.33
CA PHE A 175 6.08 1.94 0.47
C PHE A 175 6.46 0.48 0.61
N ASN A 176 6.23 -0.06 1.81
CA ASN A 176 6.52 -1.44 2.16
C ASN A 176 5.22 -2.15 2.48
N ILE A 177 5.06 -3.38 2.02
CA ILE A 177 3.86 -4.18 2.25
C ILE A 177 4.19 -5.63 2.58
N GLU A 178 3.31 -6.26 3.34
CA GLU A 178 3.21 -7.72 3.41
C GLU A 178 1.93 -8.14 2.70
N VAL A 179 2.08 -8.88 1.60
CA VAL A 179 0.97 -9.45 0.83
C VAL A 179 0.73 -10.87 1.33
N THR A 180 -0.53 -11.20 1.61
CA THR A 180 -0.99 -12.55 1.88
C THR A 180 -1.63 -13.12 0.62
N PHE A 181 -1.15 -14.28 0.19
CA PHE A 181 -1.62 -15.00 -0.99
C PHE A 181 -2.46 -16.20 -0.58
N ASN A 182 -3.62 -16.35 -1.22
CA ASN A 182 -4.42 -17.56 -1.17
C ASN A 182 -4.11 -18.43 -2.40
N GLU A 183 -3.32 -19.47 -2.20
CA GLU A 183 -2.81 -20.37 -3.25
C GLU A 183 -3.61 -21.69 -3.32
N THR A 184 -4.78 -21.77 -2.68
CA THR A 184 -5.57 -23.01 -2.62
C THR A 184 -6.01 -23.53 -3.98
N ALA A 185 -6.25 -22.65 -4.96
CA ALA A 185 -6.62 -23.02 -6.33
C ALA A 185 -5.55 -23.84 -7.07
N ILE A 186 -4.30 -23.82 -6.57
CA ILE A 186 -3.18 -24.61 -7.10
C ILE A 186 -2.69 -25.66 -6.09
N GLY A 187 -3.49 -25.97 -5.07
CA GLY A 187 -3.15 -26.93 -4.01
C GLY A 187 -2.19 -26.39 -2.94
N GLY A 188 -1.94 -25.08 -2.91
CA GLY A 188 -1.11 -24.42 -1.91
C GLY A 188 -1.87 -23.99 -0.65
N ALA A 189 -1.18 -23.24 0.22
CA ALA A 189 -1.77 -22.69 1.44
C ALA A 189 -2.61 -21.43 1.17
N ASN A 190 -3.56 -21.12 2.05
CA ASN A 190 -4.45 -19.95 1.90
C ASN A 190 -3.88 -18.65 2.51
N ASN A 191 -2.69 -18.70 3.11
CA ASN A 191 -2.14 -17.62 3.93
C ASN A 191 -0.62 -17.41 3.71
N VAL A 192 -0.15 -17.59 2.47
CA VAL A 192 1.28 -17.45 2.17
C VAL A 192 1.66 -15.98 2.19
N LYS A 193 2.53 -15.58 3.12
CA LYS A 193 2.94 -14.18 3.31
C LYS A 193 4.24 -13.87 2.61
N ARG A 194 4.30 -12.76 1.88
CA ARG A 194 5.53 -12.27 1.23
C ARG A 194 5.65 -10.76 1.40
N LYS A 195 6.86 -10.29 1.75
CA LYS A 195 7.15 -8.87 1.95
C LYS A 195 7.71 -8.25 0.67
N TYR A 196 7.29 -7.03 0.39
CA TYR A 196 7.71 -6.26 -0.78
C TYR A 196 8.04 -4.82 -0.38
N SER A 197 9.03 -4.26 -1.07
CA SER A 197 9.40 -2.84 -1.02
C SER A 197 9.21 -2.26 -2.42
N PHE A 198 8.54 -1.13 -2.49
CA PHE A 198 8.27 -0.38 -3.71
C PHE A 198 8.88 1.00 -3.57
N SER A 199 9.57 1.46 -4.61
CA SER A 199 10.12 2.81 -4.64
C SER A 199 10.14 3.45 -6.02
N VAL A 200 10.14 4.76 -6.03
CA VAL A 200 10.32 5.57 -7.25
C VAL A 200 11.77 5.54 -7.71
N ASP A 201 12.70 5.55 -6.77
CA ASP A 201 14.14 5.57 -7.01
C ASP A 201 14.76 4.19 -6.66
N PRO A 202 15.85 3.76 -7.31
CA PRO A 202 16.47 2.46 -7.03
C PRO A 202 16.99 2.40 -5.60
N GLN A 203 16.73 1.30 -4.90
CA GLN A 203 17.22 1.07 -3.55
C GLN A 203 18.49 0.21 -3.56
N THR A 204 19.41 0.51 -2.64
CA THR A 204 20.50 -0.38 -2.27
C THR A 204 20.01 -1.25 -1.11
N LEU A 205 19.60 -2.49 -1.43
CA LEU A 205 19.09 -3.45 -0.47
C LEU A 205 20.01 -4.67 -0.40
N ASN A 206 20.21 -5.18 0.82
CA ASN A 206 21.15 -6.26 1.11
C ASN A 206 20.50 -7.64 1.06
#